data_AF-A0A075WZJ2-F1
#
_entry.id   AF-A0A075WZJ2-F1
#
_cell.length_a   1.000
_cell.length_b   1.000
_cell.length_c   1.000
_cell.angle_alpha   90.00
_cell.angle_beta   90.00
_cell.angle_gamma   90.00
#
_symmetry.space_group_name_H-M   'P 1'
#
loop_
_entity.id
_entity.type
_entity.pdbx_description
1 polymer ?
#
loop_
_entity_poly.entity_id
_entity_poly.type
_entity_poly.pdbx_seq_one_letter_code
_entity_poly.pdbx_strand_id
1 'polypeptide(L)'
;MRGLKEVVKLEFPGARFQVCVLHAVRDSLRIRRNKERDRIAEGLKGIYKAVSRKEARQGLMKFKKRWGRIYPELVKKWEENFNELTTFMKYPEGVRRFIYTTNQLERLMKGYFDEG
;
A
#
# COMPACT_ATOMS: atom_id res chain seq x y z
N MET A 1 -10.03 6.63 3.04
CA MET A 1 -11.39 6.30 2.54
C MET A 1 -12.07 5.45 3.61
N ARG A 2 -12.98 6.03 4.40
CA ARG A 2 -13.88 5.26 5.29
C ARG A 2 -15.13 4.90 4.47
N GLY A 3 -15.68 3.69 4.59
CA GLY A 3 -16.94 3.29 3.94
C GLY A 3 -16.81 2.62 2.57
N LEU A 4 -15.78 2.93 1.77
CA LEU A 4 -15.65 2.35 0.42
C LEU A 4 -15.47 0.83 0.44
N LYS A 5 -14.73 0.31 1.42
CA LYS A 5 -14.52 -1.14 1.58
C LYS A 5 -15.83 -1.85 1.89
N GLU A 6 -16.63 -1.25 2.76
CA GLU A 6 -17.91 -1.78 3.20
C GLU A 6 -18.91 -1.83 2.04
N VAL A 7 -19.00 -0.75 1.26
CA VAL A 7 -19.87 -0.66 0.08
C VAL A 7 -19.43 -1.66 -1.00
N VAL A 8 -18.14 -1.74 -1.34
CA VAL A 8 -17.67 -2.70 -2.36
C VAL A 8 -17.96 -4.14 -1.98
N LYS A 9 -17.83 -4.49 -0.69
CA LYS A 9 -18.16 -5.84 -0.22
C LYS A 9 -19.65 -6.16 -0.29
N LEU A 10 -20.51 -5.14 -0.11
CA LEU A 10 -21.96 -5.29 -0.20
C LEU A 10 -22.40 -5.47 -1.66
N GLU A 11 -21.97 -4.57 -2.54
CA GLU A 11 -22.39 -4.54 -3.95
C GLU A 11 -21.68 -5.60 -4.81
N PHE A 12 -20.44 -5.96 -4.47
CA PHE A 12 -19.62 -6.90 -5.24
C PHE A 12 -18.98 -7.97 -4.33
N PRO A 13 -19.76 -8.90 -3.77
CA PRO A 13 -19.27 -9.85 -2.75
C PRO A 13 -18.15 -10.78 -3.24
N GLY A 14 -18.06 -11.04 -4.54
CA GLY A 14 -16.98 -11.83 -5.15
C GLY A 14 -15.67 -11.04 -5.37
N ALA A 15 -15.70 -9.71 -5.27
CA ALA A 15 -14.56 -8.86 -5.56
C ALA A 15 -13.56 -8.83 -4.39
N ARG A 16 -12.27 -8.97 -4.72
CA ARG A 16 -11.19 -8.79 -3.74
C ARG A 16 -10.90 -7.29 -3.59
N PHE A 17 -11.12 -6.74 -2.41
CA PHE A 17 -10.77 -5.35 -2.11
C PHE A 17 -9.25 -5.19 -1.90
N GLN A 18 -8.65 -4.24 -2.62
CA GLN A 18 -7.24 -3.87 -2.53
C GLN A 18 -7.13 -2.38 -2.17
N VAL A 19 -6.39 -2.07 -1.10
CA VAL A 19 -5.96 -0.69 -0.85
C VAL A 19 -4.77 -0.40 -1.76
N CYS A 20 -4.85 0.67 -2.55
CA CYS A 20 -3.77 1.06 -3.46
C CYS A 20 -2.47 1.30 -2.67
N VAL A 21 -1.46 0.45 -2.88
CA VAL A 21 -0.17 0.51 -2.18
C VAL A 21 0.53 1.84 -2.44
N LEU A 22 0.49 2.33 -3.68
CA LEU A 22 1.09 3.61 -4.03
C LEU A 22 0.46 4.76 -3.24
N HIS A 23 -0.87 4.86 -3.19
CA HIS A 23 -1.50 5.91 -2.40
C HIS A 23 -1.14 5.81 -0.92
N ALA A 24 -1.08 4.59 -0.37
CA ALA A 24 -0.61 4.37 1.00
C ALA A 24 0.84 4.85 1.20
N VAL A 25 1.76 4.56 0.26
CA VAL A 25 3.15 5.04 0.30
C VAL A 25 3.22 6.56 0.14
N ARG A 26 2.51 7.16 -0.81
CA ARG A 26 2.50 8.62 -1.00
C ARG A 26 2.00 9.35 0.24
N ASP A 27 0.90 8.87 0.83
CA ASP A 27 0.39 9.39 2.10
C ASP A 27 1.43 9.28 3.22
N SER A 28 2.14 8.15 3.28
CA SER A 28 3.18 7.88 4.26
C SER A 28 4.39 8.81 4.14
N LEU A 29 4.67 9.29 2.93
CA LEU A 29 5.82 10.14 2.63
C LEU A 29 5.52 11.64 2.71
N ARG A 30 4.33 12.05 3.18
CA ARG A 30 4.00 13.45 3.51
C ARG A 30 4.76 13.99 4.74
N ILE A 31 5.69 13.21 5.29
CA ILE A 31 6.54 13.56 6.42
C ILE A 31 7.54 14.65 6.02
N ARG A 32 7.62 15.72 6.83
CA ARG A 32 8.38 16.94 6.50
C ARG A 32 9.91 16.76 6.50
N ARG A 33 10.44 15.80 7.26
CA ARG A 33 11.88 15.60 7.42
C ARG A 33 12.44 14.71 6.30
N ASN A 34 13.17 15.30 5.36
CA ASN A 34 13.71 14.60 4.18
C ASN A 34 14.52 13.34 4.52
N LYS A 35 15.41 13.38 5.52
CA LYS A 35 16.22 12.22 5.93
C LYS A 35 15.40 11.03 6.43
N GLU A 36 14.23 11.29 7.02
CA GLU A 36 13.32 10.23 7.52
C GLU A 36 12.46 9.68 6.39
N ARG A 37 12.05 10.56 5.46
CA ARG A 37 11.26 10.19 4.28
C ARG A 37 11.91 9.05 3.49
N ASP A 38 13.19 9.13 3.19
CA ASP A 38 13.90 8.08 2.43
C ASP A 38 13.96 6.75 3.20
N ARG A 39 14.24 6.83 4.50
CA ARG A 39 14.32 5.64 5.38
C ARG A 39 12.96 4.98 5.59
N ILE A 40 11.89 5.76 5.59
CA ILE A 40 10.51 5.28 5.63
C ILE A 40 10.15 4.62 4.30
N ALA A 41 10.46 5.27 3.18
CA ALA A 41 10.23 4.69 1.85
C ALA A 41 10.88 3.31 1.72
N GLU A 42 12.13 3.18 2.19
CA GLU A 42 12.84 1.89 2.19
C GLU A 42 12.20 0.86 3.13
N GLY A 43 11.81 1.28 4.35
CA GLY A 43 11.08 0.42 5.27
C GLY A 43 9.76 -0.11 4.70
N LEU A 44 9.03 0.74 3.97
CA LEU A 44 7.77 0.37 3.33
C LEU A 44 7.99 -0.57 2.14
N LYS A 45 9.06 -0.40 1.35
CA LYS A 45 9.44 -1.37 0.29
C LYS A 45 9.60 -2.78 0.85
N GLY A 46 10.19 -2.92 2.03
CA GLY A 46 10.32 -4.19 2.73
C GLY A 46 8.99 -4.87 3.10
N ILE A 47 7.85 -4.17 2.99
CA ILE A 47 6.51 -4.71 3.19
C ILE A 47 5.89 -5.11 1.85
N TYR A 48 5.77 -4.17 0.92
CA TYR A 48 5.00 -4.40 -0.32
C TYR A 48 5.78 -5.09 -1.44
N LYS A 49 7.11 -5.19 -1.35
CA LYS A 49 7.93 -5.99 -2.29
C LYS A 49 8.29 -7.38 -1.76
N ALA A 50 7.79 -7.76 -0.58
CA ALA A 50 8.05 -9.09 -0.02
C ALA A 50 7.47 -10.21 -0.91
N VAL A 51 8.14 -11.38 -0.96
CA VAL A 51 7.72 -12.47 -1.84
C VAL A 51 6.49 -13.22 -1.32
N SER A 52 6.25 -13.14 0.00
CA SER A 52 5.12 -13.76 0.68
C SER A 52 4.44 -12.82 1.68
N ARG A 53 3.17 -13.11 2.00
CA ARG A 53 2.43 -12.40 3.06
C ARG A 53 3.09 -12.55 4.44
N LYS A 54 3.73 -13.69 4.70
CA LYS A 54 4.48 -13.94 5.94
C LYS A 54 5.67 -12.98 6.05
N GLU A 55 6.45 -12.84 5.00
CA GLU A 55 7.56 -11.89 4.96
C GLU A 55 7.08 -10.44 5.00
N ALA A 56 5.99 -10.10 4.31
CA ALA A 56 5.38 -8.77 4.41
C ALA A 56 5.01 -8.42 5.85
N ARG A 57 4.48 -9.40 6.61
CA ARG A 57 4.15 -9.23 8.03
C ARG A 57 5.41 -9.02 8.87
N GLN A 58 6.48 -9.76 8.61
CA GLN A 58 7.78 -9.55 9.27
C GLN A 58 8.36 -8.15 8.94
N GLY A 59 8.24 -7.71 7.69
CA GLY A 59 8.59 -6.36 7.26
C GLY A 59 7.82 -5.30 8.04
N LEU A 60 6.51 -5.49 8.21
CA LEU A 60 5.66 -4.60 9.00
C LEU A 60 6.04 -4.59 10.48
N MET A 61 6.41 -5.72 11.07
CA MET A 61 6.91 -5.77 12.46
C MET A 61 8.23 -5.02 12.62
N LYS A 62 9.17 -5.18 11.69
CA LYS A 62 10.44 -4.42 11.67
C LYS A 62 10.17 -2.92 11.51
N PHE A 63 9.25 -2.57 10.61
CA PHE A 63 8.83 -1.19 10.39
C PHE A 63 8.23 -0.57 11.66
N LYS A 64 7.31 -1.29 12.32
CA LYS A 64 6.72 -0.89 13.61
C LYS A 64 7.77 -0.71 14.70
N LYS A 65 8.73 -1.64 14.83
CA LYS A 65 9.79 -1.53 15.84
C LYS A 65 10.60 -0.24 15.68
N ARG A 66 10.88 0.16 14.43
CA ARG A 66 11.66 1.37 14.13
C ARG A 66 10.85 2.66 14.24
N TRP A 67 9.63 2.66 13.71
CA TRP A 67 8.86 3.90 13.49
C TRP A 67 7.67 4.06 14.41
N GLY A 68 7.24 3.02 15.14
CA GLY A 68 6.01 3.04 15.94
C GLY A 68 6.04 4.07 17.08
N ARG A 69 7.22 4.42 17.60
CA ARG A 69 7.37 5.50 18.60
C ARG A 69 7.44 6.89 17.97
N ILE A 70 7.92 7.01 16.74
CA ILE A 70 8.17 8.30 16.07
C ILE A 70 6.95 8.73 15.25
N TYR A 71 6.30 7.77 14.59
CA TYR A 71 5.12 7.94 13.75
C TYR A 71 4.07 6.86 14.07
N PRO A 72 3.45 6.90 15.26
CA PRO A 72 2.47 5.90 15.67
C PRO A 72 1.29 5.80 14.69
N GLU A 73 0.75 6.92 14.22
CA GLU A 73 -0.38 6.96 13.29
C GLU A 73 -0.04 6.36 11.91
N LEU A 74 1.19 6.57 11.44
CA LEU A 74 1.69 5.96 10.21
C LEU A 74 1.67 4.43 10.34
N VAL A 75 2.26 3.92 11.42
CA VAL A 75 2.35 2.47 11.65
C VAL A 75 0.96 1.89 11.84
N LYS A 76 0.10 2.53 12.64
CA LYS A 76 -1.29 2.13 12.86
C LYS A 76 -2.05 2.00 11.54
N LYS A 77 -1.96 2.99 10.65
CA LYS A 77 -2.61 2.95 9.33
C LYS A 77 -2.14 1.75 8.50
N TRP A 78 -0.86 1.39 8.55
CA TRP A 78 -0.33 0.22 7.84
C TRP A 78 -0.74 -1.10 8.50
N GLU A 79 -0.85 -1.16 9.83
CA GLU A 79 -1.35 -2.33 10.56
C GLU A 79 -2.83 -2.59 10.26
N GLU A 80 -3.67 -1.56 10.35
CA GLU A 80 -5.11 -1.64 10.10
C GLU A 80 -5.45 -2.04 8.66
N ASN A 81 -4.68 -1.55 7.69
CA ASN A 81 -4.88 -1.84 6.26
C ASN A 81 -4.01 -3.00 5.75
N PHE A 82 -3.27 -3.71 6.61
CA PHE A 82 -2.28 -4.71 6.17
C PHE A 82 -2.90 -5.78 5.26
N ASN A 83 -4.11 -6.23 5.60
CA ASN A 83 -4.79 -7.26 4.84
C ASN A 83 -5.09 -6.79 3.40
N GLU A 84 -5.67 -5.61 3.27
CA GLU A 84 -6.07 -5.01 2.01
C GLU A 84 -4.88 -4.49 1.20
N LEU A 85 -3.81 -4.04 1.87
CA LEU A 85 -2.55 -3.65 1.24
C LEU A 85 -1.83 -4.84 0.61
N THR A 86 -2.02 -6.04 1.16
CA THR A 86 -1.38 -7.27 0.68
C THR A 86 -2.32 -8.20 -0.10
N THR A 87 -3.54 -7.76 -0.45
CA THR A 87 -4.49 -8.57 -1.24
C THR A 87 -3.88 -9.03 -2.56
N PHE A 88 -3.06 -8.18 -3.20
CA PHE A 88 -2.40 -8.47 -4.46
C PHE A 88 -1.49 -9.69 -4.41
N MET A 89 -0.98 -10.06 -3.22
CA MET A 89 -0.12 -11.24 -3.05
C MET A 89 -0.88 -12.56 -3.27
N LYS A 90 -2.22 -12.53 -3.34
CA LYS A 90 -3.04 -13.68 -3.73
C LYS A 90 -3.06 -13.94 -5.25
N TYR A 91 -2.42 -13.09 -6.06
CA TYR A 91 -2.27 -13.28 -7.50
C TYR A 91 -0.85 -13.80 -7.84
N PRO A 92 -0.66 -14.40 -9.02
CA PRO A 92 0.65 -14.84 -9.50
C PRO A 92 1.69 -13.70 -9.47
N GLU A 93 2.94 -14.02 -9.19
CA GLU A 93 3.99 -13.01 -9.01
C GLU A 93 4.13 -12.05 -10.20
N GLY A 94 4.04 -12.58 -11.43
CA GLY A 94 4.16 -11.81 -12.66
C GLY A 94 3.17 -10.64 -12.77
N VAL A 95 1.98 -10.74 -12.15
CA VAL A 95 0.97 -9.67 -12.21
C VAL A 95 1.03 -8.70 -11.03
N ARG A 96 1.70 -9.07 -9.93
CA ARG A 96 1.71 -8.28 -8.68
C ARG A 96 2.23 -6.87 -8.89
N ARG A 97 3.29 -6.71 -9.69
CA ARG A 97 3.91 -5.41 -9.97
C ARG A 97 2.92 -4.43 -10.60
N PHE A 98 2.04 -4.89 -11.47
CA PHE A 98 1.01 -4.05 -12.10
C PHE A 98 -0.04 -3.55 -11.10
N ILE A 99 -0.21 -4.23 -9.96
CA ILE A 99 -1.19 -3.88 -8.93
C ILE A 99 -0.60 -2.90 -7.90
N TYR A 100 0.64 -3.14 -7.44
CA TYR A 100 1.25 -2.30 -6.39
C TYR A 100 2.09 -1.13 -6.93
N THR A 101 2.37 -1.09 -8.24
CA THR A 101 3.02 0.05 -8.91
C THR A 101 2.03 0.76 -9.82
N THR A 102 2.16 2.07 -9.95
CA THR A 102 1.25 2.89 -10.77
C THR A 102 1.76 3.27 -12.14
N ASN A 103 2.99 2.91 -12.52
CA ASN A 103 3.57 3.38 -13.76
C ASN A 103 2.75 3.07 -15.03
N GLN A 104 1.88 2.07 -15.02
CA GLN A 104 1.00 1.80 -16.17
C GLN A 104 -0.44 2.31 -15.96
N LEU A 105 -1.02 2.13 -14.78
CA LEU A 105 -2.39 2.58 -14.49
C LEU A 105 -2.51 4.11 -14.43
N GLU A 106 -1.52 4.83 -13.88
CA GLU A 106 -1.52 6.30 -13.91
C GLU A 106 -1.26 6.84 -15.32
N ARG A 107 -0.43 6.17 -16.14
CA ARG A 107 -0.25 6.57 -17.54
C ARG A 107 -1.53 6.39 -18.35
N LEU A 108 -2.27 5.30 -18.11
CA LEU A 108 -3.59 5.07 -18.68
C LEU A 108 -4.57 6.17 -18.24
N MET A 109 -4.74 6.37 -16.92
CA MET A 109 -5.67 7.39 -16.41
C MET A 109 -5.30 8.80 -16.87
N LYS A 110 -4.02 9.17 -16.90
CA LYS A 110 -3.58 10.48 -17.35
C LYS A 110 -3.94 10.73 -18.82
N GLY A 111 -3.75 9.75 -19.70
CA GLY A 111 -4.18 9.84 -21.10
C GLY A 111 -5.70 10.03 -21.23
N TYR A 112 -6.50 9.36 -20.40
CA TYR A 112 -7.96 9.50 -20.42
C TYR A 112 -8.49 10.86 -19.94
N PHE A 113 -7.75 11.57 -19.07
CA PHE A 113 -8.18 12.88 -18.53
C PHE A 113 -7.54 14.08 -19.22
N ASP A 114 -6.48 13.87 -20.01
CA ASP A 114 -5.85 14.92 -20.83
C ASP A 114 -6.49 15.01 -22.25
N GLU A 115 -7.35 14.05 -22.63
CA GLU A 115 -8.13 14.03 -23.89
C GLU A 115 -9.59 14.51 -23.73
N GLY A 116 -9.94 15.11 -22.59
CA GLY A 116 -11.28 15.63 -22.27
C GLY A 116 -11.36 17.15 -22.17
#